data_AF-A0A963CUM2-F1
#
_entry.id   AF-A0A963CUM2-F1
#
_cell.length_a   1.000
_cell.length_b   1.000
_cell.length_c   1.000
_cell.angle_alpha   90.00
_cell.angle_beta   90.00
_cell.angle_gamma   90.00
#
_symmetry.space_group_name_H-M   'P 1'
#
loop_
_entity.id
_entity.type
_entity.pdbx_description
1 polymer ?
#
loop_
_entity_poly.entity_id
_entity_poly.type
_entity_poly.pdbx_seq_one_letter_code
_entity_poly.pdbx_strand_id
1 'polypeptide(L)'
;MAGSVTQAALPVVGGNLRKLLRGVFLVFVVLAVNSLYLGAVTLYETLSGASYQDYFYLLMFLLHLLLGLILLPIFTVFGLLHQSRARQRTNRYAVRAGYLLFATGLLLLLSGLVLTRFGFMEINDARMRTLFYWIHVGTPFLALWLFVVHRLAGRAIDWRTGGVWGAAALTCALVLTVLQLNRAAPDPGHDWFTFAPALARVSSGSPQLPARHLMQDETCAECHGDIARQSAMSMHKFSSFNNPAYRFSVEETRAALMERDEKPDAARLCAVCHDQVPLFTGRFDDPGYDPDIDPGAQAGITCIGCHGITGISSSKGNGSYDFEDPQRYPFAFSDNGFLQAVNRQLIKAKPAFHKRTFLKPVHKSALFCSACHKVHLPYELNHYKWLRGQNHYDSFLLSGVSGHRVDSFYYPEQAVPNCAHCHMPLTPSTDPAARSRDSHGALSIHNHLFAAANTGVPHLLAQPAETIEVRRNFLQQAARLDIFGIREEGDIDGRLAAPLGARLPVLQPGRRYLIE
;
A
#
# COMPACT_ATOMS: atom_id res chain seq x y z
N MET A 1 38.29 74.74 7.93
CA MET A 1 37.03 74.01 8.20
C MET A 1 36.84 72.98 7.11
N ALA A 2 37.29 71.75 7.33
CA ALA A 2 37.13 70.65 6.36
C ALA A 2 35.80 69.95 6.65
N GLY A 3 34.86 70.06 5.72
CA GLY A 3 33.54 69.43 5.82
C GLY A 3 33.67 67.90 5.79
N SER A 4 33.16 67.26 6.83
CA SER A 4 32.99 65.81 6.88
C SER A 4 31.88 65.41 5.91
N VAL A 5 32.25 64.91 4.73
CA VAL A 5 31.33 64.21 3.85
C VAL A 5 30.93 62.91 4.53
N THR A 6 29.75 62.90 5.16
CA THR A 6 29.10 61.67 5.62
C THR A 6 28.84 60.80 4.39
N GLN A 7 29.67 59.79 4.16
CA GLN A 7 29.38 58.72 3.21
C GLN A 7 28.01 58.13 3.57
N ALA A 8 27.01 58.40 2.74
CA ALA A 8 25.69 57.80 2.88
C ALA A 8 25.86 56.27 2.87
N ALA A 9 25.59 55.63 4.01
CA ALA A 9 25.79 54.20 4.19
C ALA A 9 25.02 53.42 3.10
N LEU A 10 25.75 52.79 2.17
CA LEU A 10 25.22 52.04 1.04
C LEU A 10 24.04 51.14 1.47
N PRO A 11 22.91 51.10 0.77
CA PRO A 11 21.74 50.32 1.18
C PRO A 11 22.09 48.84 1.30
N VAL A 12 21.66 48.20 2.40
CA VAL A 12 21.90 46.75 2.66
C VAL A 12 21.45 45.91 1.46
N VAL A 13 20.29 46.25 0.88
CA VAL A 13 19.76 45.65 -0.34
C VAL A 13 20.07 46.52 -1.56
N GLY A 14 21.29 46.34 -2.10
CA GLY A 14 21.72 46.91 -3.38
C GLY A 14 21.01 46.29 -4.60
N GLY A 15 21.29 46.77 -5.81
CA GLY A 15 20.60 46.38 -7.04
C GLY A 15 20.56 44.87 -7.31
N ASN A 16 21.71 44.20 -7.26
CA ASN A 16 21.79 42.75 -7.48
C ASN A 16 21.10 41.94 -6.37
N LEU A 17 21.24 42.37 -5.11
CA LEU A 17 20.58 41.70 -3.98
C LEU A 17 19.06 41.88 -4.01
N ARG A 18 18.58 43.00 -4.59
CA ARG A 18 17.16 43.24 -4.84
C ARG A 18 16.57 42.30 -5.89
N LYS A 19 17.32 41.99 -6.95
CA LYS A 19 16.91 40.99 -7.95
C LYS A 19 16.79 39.60 -7.30
N LEU A 20 17.77 39.22 -6.49
CA LEU A 20 17.75 37.96 -5.76
C LEU A 20 16.57 37.87 -4.78
N LEU A 21 16.32 38.94 -4.02
CA LEU A 21 15.15 39.03 -3.12
C LEU A 21 13.82 38.89 -3.86
N ARG A 22 13.69 39.48 -5.05
CA ARG A 22 12.48 39.30 -5.89
C ARG A 22 12.32 37.84 -6.31
N GLY A 23 13.41 37.16 -6.66
CA GLY A 23 13.40 35.72 -6.95
C GLY A 23 12.95 34.89 -5.75
N VAL A 24 13.50 35.17 -4.56
CA VAL A 24 13.08 34.53 -3.29
C VAL A 24 11.58 34.72 -3.07
N PHE A 25 11.06 35.94 -3.18
CA PHE A 25 9.63 36.21 -2.98
C PHE A 25 8.75 35.56 -4.03
N LEU A 26 9.14 35.56 -5.30
CA LEU A 26 8.37 34.92 -6.37
C LEU A 26 8.21 33.43 -6.09
N VAL A 27 9.32 32.72 -5.84
CA VAL A 27 9.29 31.28 -5.56
C VAL A 27 8.53 31.01 -4.26
N PHE A 28 8.74 31.82 -3.22
CA PHE A 28 8.04 31.69 -1.95
C PHE A 28 6.52 31.88 -2.08
N VAL A 29 6.04 32.85 -2.86
CA VAL A 29 4.60 33.06 -3.06
C VAL A 29 3.96 31.87 -3.76
N VAL A 30 4.58 31.37 -4.84
CA VAL A 30 4.07 30.17 -5.54
C VAL A 30 4.08 28.96 -4.60
N LEU A 31 5.16 28.77 -3.84
CA LEU A 31 5.27 27.69 -2.86
C LEU A 31 4.22 27.82 -1.75
N ALA A 32 3.91 29.03 -1.29
CA ALA A 32 2.89 29.28 -0.28
C ALA A 32 1.48 28.93 -0.79
N VAL A 33 1.12 29.35 -2.01
CA VAL A 33 -0.16 28.97 -2.65
C VAL A 33 -0.28 27.45 -2.76
N ASN A 34 0.78 26.81 -3.25
CA ASN A 34 0.84 25.36 -3.39
C ASN A 34 0.75 24.64 -2.02
N SER A 35 1.42 25.16 -0.99
CA SER A 35 1.37 24.60 0.38
C SER A 35 -0.03 24.71 0.98
N LEU A 36 -0.70 25.84 0.80
CA LEU A 36 -2.08 26.05 1.24
C LEU A 36 -3.04 25.08 0.54
N TYR A 37 -2.90 24.90 -0.77
CA TYR A 37 -3.65 23.91 -1.54
C TYR A 37 -3.43 22.48 -1.00
N LEU A 38 -2.17 22.05 -0.88
CA LEU A 38 -1.84 20.69 -0.41
C LEU A 38 -2.34 20.44 1.02
N GLY A 39 -2.20 21.44 1.89
CA GLY A 39 -2.68 21.41 3.27
C GLY A 39 -4.21 21.35 3.35
N ALA A 40 -4.92 22.16 2.57
CA ALA A 40 -6.38 22.20 2.57
C ALA A 40 -6.99 20.88 2.08
N VAL A 41 -6.46 20.29 1.00
CA VAL A 41 -6.91 18.97 0.50
C VAL A 41 -6.63 17.89 1.53
N THR A 42 -5.47 17.91 2.19
CA THR A 42 -5.11 16.93 3.23
C THR A 42 -6.01 17.05 4.46
N LEU A 43 -6.33 18.28 4.87
CA LEU A 43 -7.25 18.55 5.97
C LEU A 43 -8.65 18.05 5.65
N TYR A 44 -9.16 18.36 4.46
CA TYR A 44 -10.50 17.93 4.04
C TYR A 44 -10.62 16.41 3.97
N GLU A 45 -9.63 15.72 3.40
CA GLU A 45 -9.54 14.25 3.39
C GLU A 45 -9.53 13.67 4.83
N THR A 46 -8.82 14.30 5.76
CA THR A 46 -8.79 13.87 7.16
C THR A 46 -10.15 14.04 7.85
N LEU A 47 -10.88 15.12 7.55
CA LEU A 47 -12.19 15.42 8.13
C LEU A 47 -13.32 14.56 7.54
N SER A 48 -13.27 14.31 6.23
CA SER A 48 -14.30 13.56 5.51
C SER A 48 -14.10 12.03 5.57
N GLY A 49 -12.86 11.57 5.78
CA GLY A 49 -12.50 10.15 5.70
C GLY A 49 -12.42 9.60 4.28
N ALA A 50 -12.69 10.41 3.26
CA ALA A 50 -12.64 10.05 1.85
C ALA A 50 -11.33 10.53 1.18
N SER A 51 -10.84 9.79 0.19
CA SER A 51 -9.60 10.13 -0.52
C SER A 51 -9.85 11.19 -1.60
N TYR A 52 -9.18 12.34 -1.50
CA TYR A 52 -9.26 13.44 -2.47
C TYR A 52 -7.94 13.72 -3.18
N GLN A 53 -6.89 13.02 -2.78
CA GLN A 53 -5.58 13.11 -3.38
C GLN A 53 -5.51 12.10 -4.52
N ASP A 54 -5.20 12.58 -5.73
CA ASP A 54 -5.09 11.79 -6.94
C ASP A 54 -3.89 12.22 -7.80
N TYR A 55 -3.88 11.87 -9.09
CA TYR A 55 -2.77 12.16 -9.99
C TYR A 55 -2.39 13.66 -10.03
N PHE A 56 -3.36 14.57 -10.10
CA PHE A 56 -3.08 16.01 -10.15
C PHE A 56 -2.54 16.52 -8.80
N TYR A 57 -3.09 16.04 -7.69
CA TYR A 57 -2.55 16.34 -6.37
C TYR A 57 -1.08 15.92 -6.28
N LEU A 58 -0.72 14.74 -6.82
CA LEU A 58 0.66 14.26 -6.83
C LEU A 58 1.58 15.11 -7.73
N LEU A 59 1.08 15.67 -8.82
CA LEU A 59 1.81 16.67 -9.62
C LEU A 59 2.02 17.97 -8.84
N MET A 60 1.01 18.44 -8.10
CA MET A 60 1.15 19.61 -7.23
C MET A 60 2.11 19.36 -6.07
N PHE A 61 2.17 18.13 -5.56
CA PHE A 61 3.17 17.71 -4.60
C PHE A 61 4.58 17.68 -5.22
N LEU A 62 4.74 17.16 -6.44
CA LEU A 62 6.02 17.24 -7.17
C LEU A 62 6.46 18.69 -7.36
N LEU A 63 5.55 19.58 -7.75
CA LEU A 63 5.82 21.01 -7.87
C LEU A 63 6.30 21.61 -6.54
N HIS A 64 5.69 21.23 -5.41
CA HIS A 64 6.15 21.64 -4.07
C HIS A 64 7.61 21.28 -3.84
N LEU A 65 7.99 20.03 -4.13
CA LEU A 65 9.35 19.53 -3.95
C LEU A 65 10.34 20.30 -4.82
N LEU A 66 10.01 20.51 -6.10
CA LEU A 66 10.86 21.24 -7.04
C LEU A 66 11.05 22.69 -6.61
N LEU A 67 9.97 23.39 -6.25
CA LEU A 67 10.03 24.77 -5.77
C LEU A 67 10.83 24.89 -4.49
N GLY A 68 10.70 23.94 -3.55
CA GLY A 68 11.51 23.90 -2.32
C GLY A 68 13.00 23.71 -2.59
N LEU A 69 13.35 22.79 -3.50
CA LEU A 69 14.74 22.53 -3.91
C LEU A 69 15.36 23.74 -4.63
N ILE A 70 14.58 24.47 -5.42
CA ILE A 70 15.02 25.72 -6.08
C ILE A 70 15.17 26.84 -5.05
N LEU A 71 14.24 26.94 -4.09
CA LEU A 71 14.26 27.99 -3.07
C LEU A 71 15.45 27.84 -2.12
N LEU A 72 15.84 26.62 -1.75
CA LEU A 72 16.96 26.36 -0.83
C LEU A 72 18.27 27.09 -1.18
N PRO A 73 18.87 26.92 -2.37
CA PRO A 73 20.11 27.61 -2.72
C PRO A 73 19.90 29.12 -2.88
N ILE A 74 18.79 29.56 -3.50
CA ILE A 74 18.51 30.98 -3.74
C ILE A 74 18.35 31.72 -2.40
N PHE A 75 17.59 31.16 -1.47
CA PHE A 75 17.38 31.69 -0.13
C PHE A 75 18.68 31.69 0.69
N THR A 76 19.46 30.62 0.62
CA THR A 76 20.74 30.50 1.33
C THR A 76 21.72 31.57 0.89
N VAL A 77 21.93 31.72 -0.43
CA VAL A 77 22.82 32.75 -1.00
C VAL A 77 22.31 34.14 -0.63
N PHE A 78 21.01 34.40 -0.73
CA PHE A 78 20.42 35.68 -0.35
C PHE A 78 20.68 36.00 1.13
N GLY A 79 20.40 35.05 2.01
CA GLY A 79 20.54 35.23 3.45
C GLY A 79 21.99 35.49 3.87
N LEU A 80 22.94 34.73 3.34
CA LEU A 80 24.37 34.93 3.62
C LEU A 80 24.88 36.30 3.15
N LEU A 81 24.52 36.70 1.91
CA LEU A 81 24.90 38.01 1.36
C LEU A 81 24.20 39.17 2.08
N HIS A 82 22.96 38.98 2.49
CA HIS A 82 22.20 39.98 3.24
C HIS A 82 22.79 40.17 4.64
N GLN A 83 23.07 39.08 5.35
CA GLN A 83 23.66 39.10 6.69
C GLN A 83 25.06 39.70 6.70
N SER A 84 25.92 39.35 5.73
CA SER A 84 27.28 39.90 5.66
C SER A 84 27.30 41.43 5.54
N ARG A 85 26.31 42.00 4.86
CA ARG A 85 26.09 43.45 4.73
C ARG A 85 25.35 44.07 5.92
N ALA A 86 24.46 43.32 6.56
CA ALA A 86 23.65 43.81 7.68
C ALA A 86 24.38 43.77 9.04
N ARG A 87 25.39 42.89 9.21
CA ARG A 87 26.03 42.63 10.52
C ARG A 87 26.63 43.86 11.23
N GLN A 88 27.03 44.87 10.46
CA GLN A 88 27.63 46.12 10.97
C GLN A 88 26.59 47.22 11.23
N ARG A 89 25.29 46.96 11.01
CA ARG A 89 24.24 47.96 11.25
C ARG A 89 24.01 48.18 12.76
N THR A 90 23.71 49.43 13.09
CA THR A 90 23.50 49.90 14.47
C THR A 90 22.20 49.37 15.09
N ASN A 91 21.16 49.15 14.29
CA ASN A 91 19.91 48.58 14.75
C ASN A 91 20.06 47.06 15.02
N ARG A 92 20.44 46.73 16.25
CA ARG A 92 20.67 45.35 16.70
C ARG A 92 19.40 44.50 16.70
N TYR A 93 18.23 45.09 16.94
CA TYR A 93 16.94 44.37 16.91
C TYR A 93 16.64 43.84 15.51
N ALA A 94 16.74 44.69 14.48
CA ALA A 94 16.54 44.29 13.09
C ALA A 94 17.54 43.22 12.64
N VAL A 95 18.80 43.35 13.06
CA VAL A 95 19.87 42.37 12.75
C VAL A 95 19.59 41.01 13.39
N ARG A 96 19.25 40.96 14.69
CA ARG A 96 18.90 39.71 15.40
C ARG A 96 17.66 39.05 14.81
N ALA A 97 16.60 39.82 14.55
CA ALA A 97 15.40 39.30 13.90
C ALA A 97 15.71 38.73 12.50
N GLY A 98 16.63 39.36 11.75
CA GLY A 98 17.09 38.86 10.46
C GLY A 98 17.88 37.55 10.55
N TYR A 99 18.73 37.38 11.58
CA TYR A 99 19.41 36.11 11.84
C TYR A 99 18.44 34.99 12.20
N LEU A 100 17.48 35.27 13.10
CA LEU A 100 16.45 34.31 13.47
C LEU A 100 15.57 33.93 12.27
N LEU A 101 15.15 34.90 11.46
CA LEU A 101 14.36 34.64 10.25
C LEU A 101 15.13 33.74 9.27
N PHE A 102 16.42 34.00 9.06
CA PHE A 102 17.25 33.17 8.20
C PHE A 102 17.39 31.74 8.74
N ALA A 103 17.66 31.59 10.04
CA ALA A 103 17.76 30.29 10.68
C ALA A 103 16.44 29.51 10.58
N THR A 104 15.30 30.15 10.84
CA THR A 104 13.97 29.54 10.70
C THR A 104 13.67 29.17 9.24
N GLY A 105 14.02 30.02 8.27
CA GLY A 105 13.85 29.71 6.86
C GLY A 105 14.72 28.54 6.40
N LEU A 106 15.95 28.45 6.91
CA LEU A 106 16.82 27.31 6.65
C LEU A 106 16.26 26.03 7.30
N LEU A 107 15.76 26.11 8.53
CA LEU A 107 15.09 24.99 9.20
C LEU A 107 13.85 24.50 8.44
N LEU A 108 13.04 25.41 7.89
CA LEU A 108 11.91 25.07 7.04
C LEU A 108 12.35 24.28 5.79
N LEU A 109 13.36 24.77 5.08
CA LEU A 109 13.81 24.15 3.83
C LEU A 109 14.55 22.82 4.08
N LEU A 110 15.38 22.76 5.13
CA LEU A 110 16.08 21.54 5.53
C LEU A 110 15.12 20.48 6.08
N SER A 111 14.10 20.85 6.85
CA SER A 111 13.07 19.89 7.28
C SER A 111 12.31 19.31 6.08
N GLY A 112 12.05 20.11 5.04
CA GLY A 112 11.50 19.62 3.78
C GLY A 112 12.42 18.61 3.09
N LEU A 113 13.72 18.93 3.00
CA LEU A 113 14.74 18.04 2.42
C LEU A 113 14.90 16.71 3.19
N VAL A 114 14.74 16.74 4.51
CA VAL A 114 14.74 15.51 5.33
C VAL A 114 13.50 14.66 5.04
N LEU A 115 12.33 15.29 4.87
CA LEU A 115 11.07 14.59 4.61
C LEU A 115 11.00 13.97 3.20
N THR A 116 11.76 14.46 2.22
CA THR A 116 11.74 13.91 0.86
C THR A 116 12.36 12.52 0.77
N ARG A 117 13.23 12.11 1.69
CA ARG A 117 13.89 10.79 1.73
C ARG A 117 14.65 10.48 0.45
N PHE A 118 15.64 11.30 0.13
CA PHE A 118 16.61 10.97 -0.92
C PHE A 118 17.43 9.75 -0.50
N GLY A 119 17.93 8.95 -1.46
CA GLY A 119 18.62 7.69 -1.16
C GLY A 119 19.82 7.79 -0.21
N PHE A 120 20.47 8.95 -0.11
CA PHE A 120 21.58 9.21 0.83
C PHE A 120 21.10 9.67 2.23
N MET A 121 19.81 9.93 2.41
CA MET A 121 19.20 10.47 3.63
C MET A 121 17.76 9.96 3.76
N GLU A 122 17.59 8.70 4.17
CA GLU A 122 16.28 8.08 4.37
C GLU A 122 15.98 7.90 5.87
N ILE A 123 15.11 8.75 6.42
CA ILE A 123 14.59 8.56 7.77
C ILE A 123 13.30 7.72 7.69
N ASN A 124 13.38 6.47 8.14
CA ASN A 124 12.25 5.53 8.15
C ASN A 124 11.48 5.51 9.48
N ASP A 125 12.11 5.96 10.57
CA ASP A 125 11.50 6.02 11.90
C ASP A 125 10.27 6.94 11.91
N ALA A 126 9.12 6.40 12.32
CA ALA A 126 7.85 7.12 12.31
C ALA A 126 7.85 8.34 13.24
N ARG A 127 8.48 8.25 14.42
CA ARG A 127 8.52 9.35 15.41
C ARG A 127 9.34 10.51 14.88
N MET A 128 10.52 10.22 14.33
CA MET A 128 11.40 11.24 13.73
C MET A 128 10.71 11.94 12.55
N ARG A 129 10.01 11.17 11.69
CA ARG A 129 9.26 11.74 10.58
C ARG A 129 8.12 12.65 11.05
N THR A 130 7.37 12.24 12.07
CA THR A 130 6.32 13.08 12.65
C THR A 130 6.90 14.37 13.23
N LEU A 131 8.06 14.31 13.91
CA LEU A 131 8.75 15.48 14.41
C LEU A 131 9.13 16.45 13.28
N PHE A 132 9.83 15.98 12.24
CA PHE A 132 10.22 16.83 11.11
C PHE A 132 9.01 17.35 10.33
N TYR A 133 7.93 16.58 10.22
CA TYR A 133 6.68 17.03 9.63
C TYR A 133 6.12 18.23 10.38
N TRP A 134 6.01 18.18 11.71
CA TRP A 134 5.51 19.29 12.50
C TRP A 134 6.46 20.50 12.52
N ILE A 135 7.78 20.28 12.47
CA ILE A 135 8.75 21.36 12.24
C ILE A 135 8.46 22.03 10.89
N HIS A 136 8.29 21.25 9.82
CA HIS A 136 8.04 21.76 8.48
C HIS A 136 6.71 22.51 8.36
N VAL A 137 5.67 22.05 9.06
CA VAL A 137 4.34 22.71 9.11
C VAL A 137 4.34 23.95 10.00
N GLY A 138 5.06 23.94 11.13
CA GLY A 138 5.06 25.03 12.12
C GLY A 138 5.99 26.20 11.76
N THR A 139 7.16 25.92 11.18
CA THR A 139 8.17 26.94 10.86
C THR A 139 7.73 28.04 9.87
N PRO A 140 6.84 27.82 8.89
CA PRO A 140 6.32 28.89 8.03
C PRO A 140 5.60 29.99 8.82
N PHE A 141 4.82 29.64 9.85
CA PHE A 141 4.13 30.61 10.70
C PHE A 141 5.12 31.44 11.51
N LEU A 142 6.15 30.78 12.07
CA LEU A 142 7.23 31.45 12.78
C LEU A 142 8.03 32.37 11.84
N ALA A 143 8.33 31.92 10.61
CA ALA A 143 9.02 32.71 9.61
C ALA A 143 8.21 33.95 9.20
N LEU A 144 6.90 33.82 9.02
CA LEU A 144 6.01 34.93 8.70
C LEU A 144 6.00 35.98 9.83
N TRP A 145 5.87 35.53 11.07
CA TRP A 145 5.92 36.42 12.23
C TRP A 145 7.29 37.12 12.37
N LEU A 146 8.38 36.37 12.26
CA LEU A 146 9.75 36.93 12.29
C LEU A 146 10.01 37.90 11.13
N PHE A 147 9.43 37.66 9.95
CA PHE A 147 9.50 38.57 8.82
C PHE A 147 8.81 39.91 9.13
N VAL A 148 7.62 39.86 9.74
CA VAL A 148 6.91 41.07 10.18
C VAL A 148 7.75 41.83 11.20
N VAL A 149 8.26 41.16 12.24
CA VAL A 149 9.13 41.78 13.26
C VAL A 149 10.38 42.40 12.64
N HIS A 150 11.05 41.67 11.73
CA HIS A 150 12.25 42.16 11.03
C HIS A 150 11.98 43.43 10.22
N ARG A 151 10.81 43.53 9.58
CA ARG A 151 10.42 44.69 8.77
C ARG A 151 9.91 45.87 9.61
N LEU A 152 9.20 45.61 10.71
CA LEU A 152 8.79 46.64 11.68
C LEU A 152 10.01 47.30 12.34
N ALA A 153 11.03 46.51 12.68
CA ALA A 153 12.28 47.03 13.19
C ALA A 153 13.15 47.72 12.11
N GLY A 154 12.81 47.57 10.82
CA GLY A 154 13.59 48.05 9.69
C GLY A 154 12.80 49.03 8.81
N ARG A 155 12.69 48.70 7.51
CA ARG A 155 11.87 49.48 6.56
C ARG A 155 10.42 48.99 6.63
N ALA A 156 9.49 49.93 6.82
CA ALA A 156 8.06 49.65 6.91
C ALA A 156 7.55 48.71 5.79
N ILE A 157 6.59 47.88 6.16
CA ILE A 157 5.86 47.00 5.24
C ILE A 157 4.86 47.85 4.47
N ASP A 158 4.81 47.68 3.15
CA ASP A 158 3.69 48.18 2.36
C ASP A 158 2.52 47.19 2.51
N TRP A 159 1.68 47.45 3.50
CA TRP A 159 0.53 46.60 3.83
C TRP A 159 -0.51 46.53 2.72
N ARG A 160 -0.60 47.56 1.88
CA ARG A 160 -1.54 47.56 0.74
C ARG A 160 -1.07 46.55 -0.30
N THR A 161 0.19 46.64 -0.70
CA THR A 161 0.77 45.69 -1.66
C THR A 161 0.79 44.27 -1.08
N GLY A 162 1.21 44.12 0.18
CA GLY A 162 1.20 42.83 0.87
C GLY A 162 -0.19 42.20 0.97
N GLY A 163 -1.20 43.01 1.29
CA GLY A 163 -2.60 42.57 1.38
C GLY A 163 -3.17 42.12 0.03
N VAL A 164 -2.89 42.86 -1.06
CA VAL A 164 -3.33 42.48 -2.41
C VAL A 164 -2.75 41.13 -2.84
N TRP A 165 -1.43 40.95 -2.68
CA TRP A 165 -0.79 39.67 -3.03
C TRP A 165 -1.20 38.53 -2.11
N GLY A 166 -1.40 38.81 -0.81
CA GLY A 166 -1.92 37.83 0.14
C GLY A 166 -3.33 37.37 -0.22
N ALA A 167 -4.23 38.30 -0.54
CA ALA A 167 -5.59 37.98 -1.00
C ALA A 167 -5.57 37.19 -2.31
N ALA A 168 -4.75 37.59 -3.29
CA ALA A 168 -4.61 36.85 -4.55
C ALA A 168 -4.10 35.41 -4.33
N ALA A 169 -3.11 35.23 -3.46
CA ALA A 169 -2.58 33.91 -3.12
C ALA A 169 -3.63 33.02 -2.44
N LEU A 170 -4.38 33.57 -1.47
CA LEU A 170 -5.46 32.85 -0.79
C LEU A 170 -6.59 32.47 -1.75
N THR A 171 -7.04 33.39 -2.61
CA THR A 171 -8.05 33.12 -3.62
C THR A 171 -7.60 32.03 -4.59
N CYS A 172 -6.34 32.09 -5.06
CA CYS A 172 -5.79 31.07 -5.95
C CYS A 172 -5.75 29.69 -5.27
N ALA A 173 -5.25 29.60 -4.04
CA ALA A 173 -5.23 28.35 -3.28
C ALA A 173 -6.64 27.79 -3.04
N LEU A 174 -7.62 28.66 -2.74
CA LEU A 174 -9.02 28.28 -2.56
C LEU A 174 -9.61 27.73 -3.86
N VAL A 175 -9.45 28.44 -4.98
CA VAL A 175 -9.95 28.00 -6.29
C VAL A 175 -9.36 26.64 -6.66
N LEU A 176 -8.03 26.46 -6.53
CA LEU A 176 -7.38 25.17 -6.79
C LEU A 176 -7.93 24.06 -5.89
N THR A 177 -8.18 24.37 -4.62
CA THR A 177 -8.73 23.41 -3.65
C THR A 177 -10.14 23.01 -4.05
N VAL A 178 -11.04 23.96 -4.33
CA VAL A 178 -12.42 23.67 -4.75
C VAL A 178 -12.44 22.84 -6.03
N LEU A 179 -11.62 23.19 -7.02
CA LEU A 179 -11.51 22.41 -8.25
C LEU A 179 -11.04 20.98 -8.00
N GLN A 180 -10.06 20.78 -7.11
CA GLN A 180 -9.60 19.45 -6.72
C GLN A 180 -10.70 18.66 -6.01
N LEU A 181 -11.39 19.27 -5.04
CA LEU A 181 -12.43 18.59 -4.26
C LEU A 181 -13.61 18.18 -5.14
N ASN A 182 -14.00 19.02 -6.10
CA ASN A 182 -15.06 18.70 -7.05
C ASN A 182 -14.65 17.58 -8.02
N ARG A 183 -13.41 17.58 -8.50
CA ARG A 183 -12.94 16.58 -9.46
C ARG A 183 -12.63 15.23 -8.81
N ALA A 184 -12.12 15.23 -7.59
CA ALA A 184 -11.71 14.03 -6.86
C ALA A 184 -12.76 13.57 -5.83
N ALA A 185 -13.97 14.12 -5.88
CA ALA A 185 -15.07 13.65 -5.05
C ALA A 185 -15.31 12.16 -5.31
N PRO A 186 -15.42 11.32 -4.26
CA PRO A 186 -15.83 9.94 -4.41
C PRO A 186 -17.18 9.87 -5.12
N ASP A 187 -17.29 9.02 -6.13
CA ASP A 187 -18.56 8.79 -6.82
C ASP A 187 -19.47 7.91 -5.95
N PRO A 188 -20.65 8.39 -5.51
CA PRO A 188 -21.57 7.59 -4.72
C PRO A 188 -22.24 6.45 -5.51
N GLY A 189 -22.15 6.45 -6.84
CA GLY A 189 -22.75 5.46 -7.73
C GLY A 189 -21.71 4.77 -8.60
N HIS A 190 -20.86 3.92 -8.02
CA HIS A 190 -20.01 3.06 -8.83
C HIS A 190 -20.89 2.10 -9.65
N ASP A 191 -20.92 2.31 -10.96
CA ASP A 191 -21.32 1.27 -11.89
C ASP A 191 -20.26 0.16 -11.84
N TRP A 192 -20.70 -1.08 -11.67
CA TRP A 192 -19.83 -2.25 -11.54
C TRP A 192 -20.10 -3.23 -12.66
N PHE A 193 -19.05 -3.63 -13.37
CA PHE A 193 -19.12 -4.81 -14.24
C PHE A 193 -18.89 -6.07 -13.40
N THR A 194 -19.80 -7.03 -13.47
CA THR A 194 -19.71 -8.30 -12.72
C THR A 194 -19.31 -9.44 -13.65
N PHE A 195 -18.27 -10.19 -13.28
CA PHE A 195 -17.76 -11.33 -14.05
C PHE A 195 -18.59 -12.61 -13.82
N ALA A 196 -19.90 -12.56 -14.09
CA ALA A 196 -20.78 -13.71 -13.92
C ALA A 196 -20.28 -14.94 -14.71
N PRO A 197 -20.40 -16.16 -14.16
CA PRO A 197 -21.06 -16.52 -12.90
C PRO A 197 -20.19 -16.35 -11.63
N ALA A 198 -18.95 -15.86 -11.76
CA ALA A 198 -18.19 -15.38 -10.62
C ALA A 198 -18.79 -14.08 -10.08
N LEU A 199 -18.38 -13.69 -8.87
CA LEU A 199 -18.95 -12.55 -8.15
C LEU A 199 -18.01 -11.34 -8.05
N ALA A 200 -16.87 -11.37 -8.76
CA ALA A 200 -15.99 -10.21 -8.79
C ALA A 200 -16.61 -9.07 -9.58
N ARG A 201 -16.41 -7.88 -9.05
CA ARG A 201 -16.85 -6.63 -9.62
C ARG A 201 -15.66 -5.76 -9.93
N VAL A 202 -15.62 -5.20 -11.14
CA VAL A 202 -14.62 -4.21 -11.55
C VAL A 202 -15.34 -2.90 -11.86
N SER A 203 -14.76 -1.77 -11.44
CA SER A 203 -15.32 -0.44 -11.70
C SER A 203 -15.53 -0.24 -13.21
N SER A 204 -16.75 0.13 -13.62
CA SER A 204 -17.25 0.10 -15.01
C SER A 204 -16.55 1.03 -16.00
N GLY A 205 -15.71 1.96 -15.54
CA GLY A 205 -14.99 2.91 -16.40
C GLY A 205 -14.19 2.24 -17.52
N SER A 206 -13.78 0.98 -17.32
CA SER A 206 -13.47 0.01 -18.37
C SER A 206 -13.50 -1.40 -17.73
N PRO A 207 -14.33 -2.36 -18.20
CA PRO A 207 -14.32 -3.72 -17.66
C PRO A 207 -12.99 -4.44 -17.91
N GLN A 208 -12.21 -3.95 -18.89
CA GLN A 208 -10.89 -4.45 -19.23
C GLN A 208 -9.79 -3.52 -18.74
N LEU A 209 -8.79 -4.09 -18.09
CA LEU A 209 -7.61 -3.41 -17.57
C LEU A 209 -6.39 -3.74 -18.43
N PRO A 210 -5.50 -2.78 -18.69
CA PRO A 210 -4.22 -3.08 -19.35
C PRO A 210 -3.39 -4.07 -18.53
N ALA A 211 -2.82 -5.11 -19.16
CA ALA A 211 -2.04 -6.14 -18.46
C ALA A 211 -0.89 -5.54 -17.62
N ARG A 212 -0.20 -4.54 -18.17
CA ARG A 212 0.86 -3.78 -17.47
C ARG A 212 0.40 -3.11 -16.17
N HIS A 213 -0.89 -2.88 -15.95
CA HIS A 213 -1.39 -2.32 -14.70
C HIS A 213 -1.49 -3.39 -13.61
N LEU A 214 -1.66 -4.67 -13.97
CA LEU A 214 -1.77 -5.79 -13.05
C LEU A 214 -0.43 -6.49 -12.82
N MET A 215 0.48 -6.44 -13.79
CA MET A 215 1.79 -7.11 -13.76
C MET A 215 2.90 -6.13 -13.34
N GLN A 216 2.97 -5.80 -12.05
CA GLN A 216 3.92 -4.81 -11.50
C GLN A 216 4.79 -5.37 -10.36
N ASP A 217 4.83 -6.70 -10.19
CA ASP A 217 5.51 -7.36 -9.07
C ASP A 217 7.00 -7.00 -8.98
N GLU A 218 7.68 -6.86 -10.12
CA GLU A 218 9.09 -6.45 -10.20
C GLU A 218 9.29 -5.02 -9.70
N THR A 219 8.41 -4.08 -10.10
CA THR A 219 8.41 -2.70 -9.59
C THR A 219 8.16 -2.69 -8.07
N CYS A 220 7.27 -3.54 -7.57
CA CYS A 220 7.05 -3.69 -6.14
C CYS A 220 8.30 -4.21 -5.42
N ALA A 221 9.00 -5.19 -6.02
CA ALA A 221 10.19 -5.82 -5.46
C ALA A 221 11.38 -4.86 -5.27
N GLU A 222 11.44 -3.76 -6.02
CA GLU A 222 12.48 -2.73 -5.84
C GLU A 222 12.50 -2.12 -4.43
N CYS A 223 11.31 -2.00 -3.80
CA CYS A 223 11.19 -1.56 -2.40
C CYS A 223 10.86 -2.75 -1.47
N HIS A 224 10.15 -3.76 -1.96
CA HIS A 224 9.60 -4.85 -1.18
C HIS A 224 10.26 -6.22 -1.46
N GLY A 225 11.59 -6.24 -1.50
CA GLY A 225 12.36 -7.40 -1.94
C GLY A 225 12.10 -8.68 -1.13
N ASP A 226 11.96 -8.57 0.19
CA ASP A 226 11.71 -9.74 1.06
C ASP A 226 10.31 -10.32 0.81
N ILE A 227 9.29 -9.45 0.72
CA ILE A 227 7.92 -9.83 0.41
C ILE A 227 7.85 -10.46 -0.99
N ALA A 228 8.51 -9.87 -1.98
CA ALA A 228 8.51 -10.36 -3.35
C ALA A 228 9.12 -11.76 -3.46
N ARG A 229 10.26 -12.02 -2.78
CA ARG A 229 10.87 -13.36 -2.75
C ARG A 229 9.94 -14.40 -2.11
N GLN A 230 9.26 -14.05 -1.02
CA GLN A 230 8.29 -14.94 -0.38
C GLN A 230 7.09 -15.24 -1.30
N SER A 231 6.51 -14.19 -1.90
CA SER A 231 5.38 -14.31 -2.83
C SER A 231 5.72 -15.16 -4.04
N ALA A 232 6.93 -15.00 -4.60
CA ALA A 232 7.39 -15.75 -5.77
C ALA A 232 7.44 -17.28 -5.56
N MET A 233 7.48 -17.74 -4.31
CA MET A 233 7.47 -19.17 -3.94
C MET A 233 6.08 -19.67 -3.48
N SER A 234 5.07 -18.79 -3.47
CA SER A 234 3.74 -19.08 -2.94
C SER A 234 2.85 -19.79 -3.96
N MET A 235 1.84 -20.51 -3.48
CA MET A 235 0.81 -21.07 -4.36
C MET A 235 -0.06 -19.99 -5.03
N HIS A 236 -0.06 -18.75 -4.52
CA HIS A 236 -0.70 -17.62 -5.18
C HIS A 236 0.08 -17.22 -6.44
N LYS A 237 1.42 -17.27 -6.42
CA LYS A 237 2.21 -17.10 -7.65
C LYS A 237 1.95 -18.24 -8.63
N PHE A 238 1.84 -19.47 -8.14
CA PHE A 238 1.52 -20.67 -8.93
C PHE A 238 0.02 -20.99 -8.95
N SER A 239 -0.83 -19.97 -9.10
CA SER A 239 -2.28 -20.15 -9.16
C SER A 239 -2.80 -20.34 -10.57
N SER A 240 -2.08 -19.89 -11.59
CA SER A 240 -2.57 -19.79 -12.97
C SER A 240 -2.06 -20.94 -13.83
N PHE A 241 -1.95 -20.75 -15.14
CA PHE A 241 -1.47 -21.77 -16.10
C PHE A 241 -0.03 -22.22 -15.85
N ASN A 242 0.71 -21.52 -14.98
CA ASN A 242 2.01 -21.92 -14.44
C ASN A 242 1.96 -23.06 -13.39
N ASN A 243 0.79 -23.62 -13.11
CA ASN A 243 0.58 -24.76 -12.23
C ASN A 243 -0.02 -25.94 -13.02
N PRO A 244 0.72 -27.04 -13.23
CA PRO A 244 0.28 -28.16 -14.06
C PRO A 244 -1.06 -28.78 -13.64
N ALA A 245 -1.33 -28.86 -12.33
CA ALA A 245 -2.57 -29.45 -11.82
C ALA A 245 -3.79 -28.53 -12.08
N TYR A 246 -3.60 -27.23 -11.91
CA TYR A 246 -4.63 -26.25 -12.23
C TYR A 246 -4.85 -26.13 -13.73
N ARG A 247 -3.76 -26.02 -14.50
CA ARG A 247 -3.75 -25.93 -15.96
C ARG A 247 -4.59 -27.04 -16.58
N PHE A 248 -4.33 -28.29 -16.20
CA PHE A 248 -5.14 -29.43 -16.64
C PHE A 248 -6.63 -29.21 -16.35
N SER A 249 -6.97 -28.82 -15.11
CA SER A 249 -8.37 -28.66 -14.70
C SER A 249 -9.09 -27.54 -15.45
N VAL A 250 -8.44 -26.39 -15.65
CA VAL A 250 -9.05 -25.23 -16.32
C VAL A 250 -9.13 -25.41 -17.83
N GLU A 251 -8.12 -26.03 -18.46
CA GLU A 251 -8.15 -26.33 -19.90
C GLU A 251 -9.26 -27.33 -20.23
N GLU A 252 -9.36 -28.43 -19.48
CA GLU A 252 -10.44 -29.41 -19.66
C GLU A 252 -11.83 -28.78 -19.40
N THR A 253 -11.95 -27.96 -18.36
CA THR A 253 -13.21 -27.23 -18.08
C THR A 253 -13.57 -26.31 -19.23
N ARG A 254 -12.61 -25.54 -19.76
CA ARG A 254 -12.84 -24.64 -20.89
C ARG A 254 -13.23 -25.42 -22.15
N ALA A 255 -12.56 -26.53 -22.45
CA ALA A 255 -12.90 -27.39 -23.58
C ALA A 255 -14.33 -27.93 -23.48
N ALA A 256 -14.71 -28.46 -22.31
CA ALA A 256 -16.06 -28.95 -22.05
C ALA A 256 -17.13 -27.85 -22.17
N LEU A 257 -16.82 -26.62 -21.71
CA LEU A 257 -17.72 -25.48 -21.85
C LEU A 257 -17.85 -25.01 -23.30
N MET A 258 -16.75 -25.03 -24.07
CA MET A 258 -16.78 -24.71 -25.49
C MET A 258 -17.62 -25.71 -26.28
N GLU A 259 -17.52 -27.01 -25.97
CA GLU A 259 -18.35 -28.04 -26.60
C GLU A 259 -19.83 -27.90 -26.22
N ARG A 260 -20.12 -27.55 -24.95
CA ARG A 260 -21.49 -27.50 -24.41
C ARG A 260 -22.24 -26.20 -24.71
N ASP A 261 -21.57 -25.06 -24.54
CA ASP A 261 -22.18 -23.73 -24.50
C ASP A 261 -21.64 -22.78 -25.58
N GLU A 262 -20.66 -23.22 -26.39
CA GLU A 262 -19.98 -22.41 -27.42
C GLU A 262 -19.23 -21.17 -26.86
N LYS A 263 -19.02 -21.11 -25.54
CA LYS A 263 -18.31 -20.02 -24.86
C LYS A 263 -17.69 -20.50 -23.53
N PRO A 264 -16.56 -19.90 -23.08
CA PRO A 264 -15.87 -20.35 -21.87
C PRO A 264 -16.28 -19.57 -20.61
N ASP A 265 -17.32 -18.72 -20.67
CA ASP A 265 -17.61 -17.72 -19.63
C ASP A 265 -17.93 -18.32 -18.25
N ALA A 266 -18.50 -19.53 -18.17
CA ALA A 266 -18.67 -20.22 -16.90
C ALA A 266 -17.34 -20.55 -16.18
N ALA A 267 -16.22 -20.65 -16.91
CA ALA A 267 -14.88 -20.82 -16.33
C ALA A 267 -14.33 -19.55 -15.68
N ARG A 268 -15.00 -18.39 -15.80
CA ARG A 268 -14.68 -17.19 -15.01
C ARG A 268 -14.69 -17.46 -13.51
N LEU A 269 -15.46 -18.47 -13.07
CA LEU A 269 -15.42 -18.96 -11.68
C LEU A 269 -14.01 -19.34 -11.24
N CYS A 270 -13.24 -19.98 -12.11
CA CYS A 270 -11.85 -20.37 -11.85
C CYS A 270 -10.95 -19.12 -11.93
N ALA A 271 -11.10 -18.39 -13.04
CA ALA A 271 -10.22 -17.27 -13.39
C ALA A 271 -10.20 -16.14 -12.37
N VAL A 272 -11.32 -15.87 -11.70
CA VAL A 272 -11.41 -14.79 -10.70
C VAL A 272 -10.47 -15.00 -9.50
N CYS A 273 -10.18 -16.26 -9.18
CA CYS A 273 -9.33 -16.66 -8.06
C CYS A 273 -7.93 -17.12 -8.50
N HIS A 274 -7.74 -17.43 -9.79
CA HIS A 274 -6.53 -18.09 -10.30
C HIS A 274 -5.82 -17.28 -11.40
N ASP A 275 -6.58 -16.67 -12.31
CA ASP A 275 -6.13 -16.10 -13.58
C ASP A 275 -6.56 -14.62 -13.72
N GLN A 276 -6.37 -13.83 -12.67
CA GLN A 276 -6.87 -12.45 -12.62
C GLN A 276 -6.33 -11.57 -13.75
N VAL A 277 -5.09 -11.78 -14.18
CA VAL A 277 -4.50 -11.01 -15.29
C VAL A 277 -5.21 -11.28 -16.62
N PRO A 278 -5.27 -12.51 -17.14
CA PRO A 278 -6.00 -12.76 -18.38
C PRO A 278 -7.51 -12.50 -18.24
N LEU A 279 -8.12 -12.71 -17.06
CA LEU A 279 -9.53 -12.39 -16.83
C LEU A 279 -9.79 -10.88 -17.01
N PHE A 280 -9.11 -10.05 -16.23
CA PHE A 280 -9.36 -8.62 -16.22
C PHE A 280 -8.82 -7.91 -17.46
N THR A 281 -7.94 -8.52 -18.24
CA THR A 281 -7.54 -7.99 -19.56
C THR A 281 -8.51 -8.38 -20.67
N GLY A 282 -9.52 -9.21 -20.38
CA GLY A 282 -10.48 -9.73 -21.36
C GLY A 282 -9.96 -10.90 -22.19
N ARG A 283 -8.70 -11.32 -21.99
CA ARG A 283 -8.09 -12.43 -22.74
C ARG A 283 -8.69 -13.78 -22.38
N PHE A 284 -9.05 -13.99 -21.11
CA PHE A 284 -9.58 -15.27 -20.64
C PHE A 284 -10.90 -15.64 -21.34
N ASP A 285 -11.74 -14.66 -21.65
CA ASP A 285 -13.03 -14.90 -22.29
C ASP A 285 -12.92 -15.14 -23.81
N ASP A 286 -11.74 -14.92 -24.40
CA ASP A 286 -11.49 -15.18 -25.82
C ASP A 286 -11.52 -16.71 -26.07
N PRO A 287 -12.39 -17.21 -26.96
CA PRO A 287 -12.39 -18.62 -27.37
C PRO A 287 -11.06 -19.09 -27.98
N GLY A 288 -10.31 -18.17 -28.61
CA GLY A 288 -8.99 -18.43 -29.19
C GLY A 288 -7.84 -18.18 -28.21
N TYR A 289 -8.11 -18.06 -26.91
CA TYR A 289 -7.09 -17.78 -25.91
C TYR A 289 -6.03 -18.89 -25.83
N ASP A 290 -4.79 -18.54 -26.15
CA ASP A 290 -3.61 -19.38 -25.98
C ASP A 290 -2.79 -18.91 -24.76
N PRO A 291 -2.75 -19.69 -23.66
CA PRO A 291 -1.99 -19.35 -22.45
C PRO A 291 -0.48 -19.54 -22.61
N ASP A 292 0.01 -20.27 -23.62
CA ASP A 292 1.45 -20.52 -23.79
C ASP A 292 2.20 -19.31 -24.34
N ILE A 293 1.50 -18.44 -25.08
CA ILE A 293 2.06 -17.20 -25.64
C ILE A 293 1.68 -15.93 -24.86
N ASP A 294 0.81 -16.05 -23.85
CA ASP A 294 0.38 -14.91 -23.01
C ASP A 294 1.16 -14.87 -21.69
N PRO A 295 2.03 -13.86 -21.48
CA PRO A 295 2.71 -13.68 -20.19
C PRO A 295 1.75 -13.55 -19.00
N GLY A 296 0.52 -13.07 -19.23
CA GLY A 296 -0.52 -12.98 -18.21
C GLY A 296 -0.92 -14.33 -17.63
N ALA A 297 -0.86 -15.41 -18.42
CA ALA A 297 -1.14 -16.78 -17.98
C ALA A 297 -0.11 -17.31 -16.96
N GLN A 298 1.08 -16.70 -16.92
CA GLN A 298 2.16 -17.06 -16.01
C GLN A 298 2.23 -16.14 -14.78
N ALA A 299 1.35 -15.14 -14.72
CA ALA A 299 1.39 -14.11 -13.68
C ALA A 299 0.98 -14.66 -12.31
N GLY A 300 -0.01 -15.56 -12.25
CA GLY A 300 -0.67 -15.96 -11.02
C GLY A 300 -1.45 -14.80 -10.39
N ILE A 301 -1.65 -14.86 -9.08
CA ILE A 301 -2.12 -13.72 -8.30
C ILE A 301 -0.95 -12.77 -8.04
N THR A 302 -0.98 -11.62 -8.71
CA THR A 302 0.05 -10.57 -8.60
C THR A 302 -0.13 -9.73 -7.33
N CYS A 303 0.85 -8.90 -7.00
CA CYS A 303 0.74 -7.93 -5.91
C CYS A 303 -0.51 -7.05 -6.10
N ILE A 304 -0.75 -6.58 -7.32
CA ILE A 304 -1.91 -5.76 -7.67
C ILE A 304 -3.20 -6.58 -7.66
N GLY A 305 -3.15 -7.87 -8.01
CA GLY A 305 -4.30 -8.78 -7.95
C GLY A 305 -4.93 -8.84 -6.55
N CYS A 306 -4.11 -8.94 -5.50
CA CYS A 306 -4.59 -8.85 -4.12
C CYS A 306 -4.79 -7.41 -3.65
N HIS A 307 -3.78 -6.55 -3.81
CA HIS A 307 -3.80 -5.21 -3.21
C HIS A 307 -4.68 -4.20 -3.97
N GLY A 308 -5.20 -4.58 -5.14
CA GLY A 308 -6.21 -3.84 -5.91
C GLY A 308 -7.64 -4.05 -5.42
N ILE A 309 -7.91 -5.09 -4.63
CA ILE A 309 -9.22 -5.33 -4.03
C ILE A 309 -9.55 -4.23 -3.03
N THR A 310 -10.64 -3.50 -3.25
CA THR A 310 -11.09 -2.38 -2.42
C THR A 310 -12.13 -2.80 -1.38
N GLY A 311 -12.92 -3.84 -1.65
CA GLY A 311 -13.96 -4.34 -0.76
C GLY A 311 -14.33 -5.82 -1.00
N ILE A 312 -15.05 -6.40 -0.04
CA ILE A 312 -15.74 -7.70 -0.22
C ILE A 312 -17.22 -7.42 -0.34
N SER A 313 -17.80 -7.76 -1.49
CA SER A 313 -19.19 -7.46 -1.83
C SER A 313 -20.20 -8.40 -1.16
N SER A 314 -19.78 -9.62 -0.83
CA SER A 314 -20.57 -10.56 -0.03
C SER A 314 -19.72 -11.70 0.54
N SER A 315 -20.25 -12.41 1.54
CA SER A 315 -19.63 -13.61 2.11
C SER A 315 -19.96 -14.91 1.35
N LYS A 316 -20.51 -14.82 0.13
CA LYS A 316 -20.88 -16.00 -0.69
C LYS A 316 -19.68 -16.77 -1.25
N GLY A 317 -18.52 -16.12 -1.36
CA GLY A 317 -17.33 -16.70 -2.01
C GLY A 317 -17.30 -16.43 -3.53
N ASN A 318 -16.69 -17.32 -4.32
CA ASN A 318 -16.60 -17.23 -5.79
C ASN A 318 -16.04 -15.89 -6.31
N GLY A 319 -15.02 -15.36 -5.64
CA GLY A 319 -14.41 -14.09 -5.98
C GLY A 319 -15.29 -12.88 -5.69
N SER A 320 -16.20 -12.92 -4.70
CA SER A 320 -17.11 -11.82 -4.34
C SER A 320 -16.35 -10.61 -3.74
N TYR A 321 -15.54 -9.95 -4.55
CA TYR A 321 -14.75 -8.78 -4.20
C TYR A 321 -14.93 -7.65 -5.21
N ASP A 322 -14.68 -6.43 -4.75
CA ASP A 322 -14.65 -5.22 -5.56
C ASP A 322 -13.20 -4.91 -5.90
N PHE A 323 -12.92 -4.70 -7.18
CA PHE A 323 -11.59 -4.44 -7.70
C PHE A 323 -11.59 -3.13 -8.46
N GLU A 324 -10.62 -2.28 -8.13
CA GLU A 324 -10.38 -1.02 -8.82
C GLU A 324 -8.92 -0.98 -9.26
N ASP A 325 -8.66 -0.50 -10.48
CA ASP A 325 -7.29 -0.23 -10.90
C ASP A 325 -6.70 0.86 -10.00
N PRO A 326 -5.68 0.55 -9.17
CA PRO A 326 -5.26 1.51 -8.16
C PRO A 326 -4.66 2.77 -8.79
N GLN A 327 -4.90 3.94 -8.21
CA GLN A 327 -4.29 5.16 -8.71
C GLN A 327 -2.75 5.10 -8.69
N ARG A 328 -2.12 5.56 -9.77
CA ARG A 328 -0.65 5.51 -9.94
C ARG A 328 -0.02 6.87 -9.62
N TYR A 329 1.21 6.84 -9.13
CA TYR A 329 2.04 8.04 -9.06
C TYR A 329 2.43 8.51 -10.47
N PRO A 330 2.68 9.82 -10.66
CA PRO A 330 3.20 10.36 -11.91
C PRO A 330 4.36 9.54 -12.45
N PHE A 331 4.33 9.25 -13.75
CA PHE A 331 5.38 8.51 -14.47
C PHE A 331 5.54 7.02 -14.13
N ALA A 332 4.54 6.39 -13.51
CA ALA A 332 4.61 4.96 -13.16
C ALA A 332 4.85 4.01 -14.36
N PHE A 333 4.41 4.43 -15.55
CA PHE A 333 4.56 3.65 -16.79
C PHE A 333 5.47 4.35 -17.81
N SER A 334 6.36 5.24 -17.37
CA SER A 334 7.27 5.92 -18.28
C SER A 334 8.44 5.00 -18.63
N ASP A 335 8.84 4.98 -19.91
CA ASP A 335 10.05 4.28 -20.38
C ASP A 335 11.34 5.10 -20.11
N ASN A 336 11.20 6.35 -19.63
CA ASN A 336 12.33 7.22 -19.35
C ASN A 336 12.86 6.99 -17.92
N GLY A 337 14.12 6.54 -17.80
CA GLY A 337 14.72 6.23 -16.50
C GLY A 337 14.76 7.40 -15.50
N PHE A 338 14.90 8.65 -15.96
CA PHE A 338 14.82 9.81 -15.08
C PHE A 338 13.39 10.00 -14.53
N LEU A 339 12.36 9.87 -15.37
CA LEU A 339 10.97 9.97 -14.93
C LEU A 339 10.57 8.82 -14.00
N GLN A 340 11.11 7.61 -14.22
CA GLN A 340 10.97 6.50 -13.27
C GLN A 340 11.63 6.81 -11.92
N ALA A 341 12.83 7.41 -11.92
CA ALA A 341 13.48 7.87 -10.69
C ALA A 341 12.63 8.93 -9.95
N VAL A 342 12.00 9.85 -10.68
CA VAL A 342 11.05 10.82 -10.11
C VAL A 342 9.83 10.10 -9.50
N ASN A 343 9.27 9.10 -10.17
CA ASN A 343 8.17 8.29 -9.63
C ASN A 343 8.54 7.65 -8.29
N ARG A 344 9.68 6.96 -8.24
CA ARG A 344 10.19 6.28 -7.04
C ARG A 344 10.44 7.27 -5.91
N GLN A 345 10.99 8.44 -6.22
CA GLN A 345 11.19 9.51 -5.25
C GLN A 345 9.87 10.07 -4.71
N LEU A 346 8.84 10.22 -5.55
CA LEU A 346 7.52 10.67 -5.10
C LEU A 346 6.86 9.66 -4.15
N ILE A 347 6.99 8.36 -4.42
CA ILE A 347 6.52 7.30 -3.50
C ILE A 347 7.22 7.43 -2.14
N LYS A 348 8.55 7.57 -2.14
CA LYS A 348 9.34 7.72 -0.91
C LYS A 348 9.01 8.99 -0.13
N ALA A 349 8.79 10.11 -0.82
CA ALA A 349 8.46 11.41 -0.22
C ALA A 349 7.03 11.46 0.33
N LYS A 350 6.06 10.77 -0.30
CA LYS A 350 4.67 10.71 0.18
C LYS A 350 4.15 9.26 0.31
N PRO A 351 4.72 8.42 1.19
CA PRO A 351 4.36 7.01 1.28
C PRO A 351 2.96 6.77 1.85
N ALA A 352 2.34 7.79 2.45
CA ALA A 352 0.97 7.71 2.95
C ALA A 352 -0.05 7.47 1.83
N PHE A 353 0.14 8.10 0.65
CA PHE A 353 -0.69 7.84 -0.53
C PHE A 353 -0.52 6.38 -0.97
N HIS A 354 0.72 5.94 -1.17
CA HIS A 354 1.02 4.54 -1.54
C HIS A 354 0.38 3.54 -0.56
N LYS A 355 0.53 3.76 0.75
CA LYS A 355 -0.04 2.88 1.78
C LYS A 355 -1.57 2.76 1.68
N ARG A 356 -2.31 3.86 1.53
CA ARG A 356 -3.78 3.77 1.41
C ARG A 356 -4.23 3.18 0.09
N THR A 357 -3.47 3.41 -0.99
CA THR A 357 -3.78 2.89 -2.31
C THR A 357 -3.67 1.37 -2.38
N PHE A 358 -2.81 0.75 -1.55
CA PHE A 358 -2.59 -0.70 -1.58
C PHE A 358 -3.04 -1.43 -0.30
N LEU A 359 -3.32 -0.74 0.81
CA LEU A 359 -3.78 -1.36 2.05
C LEU A 359 -5.10 -0.74 2.52
N LYS A 360 -6.20 -1.40 2.17
CA LYS A 360 -7.56 -1.07 2.59
C LYS A 360 -7.97 -1.87 3.84
N PRO A 361 -8.95 -1.41 4.64
CA PRO A 361 -9.39 -2.12 5.85
C PRO A 361 -9.75 -3.59 5.60
N VAL A 362 -10.31 -3.91 4.42
CA VAL A 362 -10.68 -5.26 4.00
C VAL A 362 -9.52 -6.27 4.14
N HIS A 363 -8.28 -5.87 3.84
CA HIS A 363 -7.10 -6.74 3.88
C HIS A 363 -6.77 -7.27 5.29
N LYS A 364 -7.38 -6.71 6.34
CA LYS A 364 -7.22 -7.17 7.74
C LYS A 364 -8.38 -8.04 8.22
N SER A 365 -9.37 -8.29 7.37
CA SER A 365 -10.56 -9.07 7.68
C SER A 365 -10.41 -10.52 7.22
N ALA A 366 -10.99 -11.46 7.96
CA ALA A 366 -11.13 -12.85 7.52
C ALA A 366 -11.95 -12.97 6.22
N LEU A 367 -12.84 -12.00 5.94
CA LEU A 367 -13.63 -11.95 4.71
C LEU A 367 -12.75 -11.80 3.46
N PHE A 368 -11.58 -11.17 3.56
CA PHE A 368 -10.69 -10.96 2.41
C PHE A 368 -10.29 -12.28 1.75
N CYS A 369 -9.72 -13.19 2.54
CA CYS A 369 -9.34 -14.52 2.05
C CYS A 369 -10.58 -15.34 1.66
N SER A 370 -11.73 -15.11 2.30
CA SER A 370 -12.98 -15.83 2.00
C SER A 370 -13.45 -15.64 0.57
N ALA A 371 -13.10 -14.54 -0.09
CA ALA A 371 -13.51 -14.30 -1.46
C ALA A 371 -13.05 -15.43 -2.39
N CYS A 372 -11.85 -15.96 -2.19
CA CYS A 372 -11.30 -17.07 -2.97
C CYS A 372 -11.31 -18.42 -2.22
N HIS A 373 -11.21 -18.42 -0.88
CA HIS A 373 -11.18 -19.64 -0.06
C HIS A 373 -12.56 -20.13 0.41
N LYS A 374 -13.62 -19.56 -0.16
CA LYS A 374 -14.99 -20.07 -0.11
C LYS A 374 -15.52 -20.09 -1.54
N VAL A 375 -15.95 -21.26 -2.00
CA VAL A 375 -16.47 -21.44 -3.34
C VAL A 375 -17.73 -22.31 -3.36
N HIS A 376 -18.45 -22.22 -4.46
CA HIS A 376 -19.58 -23.05 -4.81
C HIS A 376 -19.61 -23.22 -6.32
N LEU A 377 -20.11 -24.35 -6.79
CA LEU A 377 -20.31 -24.61 -8.22
C LEU A 377 -21.70 -24.11 -8.59
N PRO A 378 -21.81 -23.05 -9.42
CA PRO A 378 -23.08 -22.51 -9.86
C PRO A 378 -23.69 -23.40 -10.95
N TYR A 379 -24.99 -23.20 -11.24
CA TYR A 379 -25.68 -23.98 -12.26
C TYR A 379 -25.04 -23.77 -13.63
N GLU A 380 -24.64 -22.54 -13.95
CA GLU A 380 -23.95 -22.15 -15.19
C GLU A 380 -22.68 -22.98 -15.43
N LEU A 381 -22.02 -23.48 -14.38
CA LEU A 381 -20.86 -24.36 -14.55
C LEU A 381 -21.27 -25.82 -14.70
N ASN A 382 -22.23 -26.32 -13.92
CA ASN A 382 -22.48 -27.76 -13.75
C ASN A 382 -23.81 -28.29 -14.32
N HIS A 383 -24.73 -27.43 -14.77
CA HIS A 383 -26.09 -27.75 -15.26
C HIS A 383 -26.91 -28.69 -14.36
N TYR A 384 -26.64 -28.70 -13.05
CA TYR A 384 -27.33 -29.55 -12.09
C TYR A 384 -28.00 -28.74 -10.99
N LYS A 385 -27.21 -28.19 -10.06
CA LYS A 385 -27.70 -27.35 -8.96
C LYS A 385 -26.53 -26.62 -8.31
N TRP A 386 -26.84 -25.70 -7.42
CA TRP A 386 -25.85 -25.13 -6.53
C TRP A 386 -25.20 -26.23 -5.67
N LEU A 387 -23.87 -26.38 -5.77
CA LEU A 387 -23.11 -27.33 -4.98
C LEU A 387 -22.03 -26.60 -4.18
N ARG A 388 -21.88 -26.97 -2.91
CA ARG A 388 -20.79 -26.45 -2.09
C ARG A 388 -19.46 -27.03 -2.57
N GLY A 389 -18.52 -26.16 -2.93
CA GLY A 389 -17.12 -26.54 -3.14
C GLY A 389 -16.29 -26.29 -1.88
N GLN A 390 -15.00 -25.98 -2.07
CA GLN A 390 -14.07 -25.61 -0.99
C GLN A 390 -14.66 -24.51 -0.09
N ASN A 391 -14.61 -24.69 1.24
CA ASN A 391 -15.11 -23.70 2.18
C ASN A 391 -14.30 -23.68 3.48
N HIS A 392 -13.16 -23.02 3.41
CA HIS A 392 -12.29 -22.85 4.57
C HIS A 392 -12.78 -21.72 5.48
N TYR A 393 -13.43 -20.69 4.93
CA TYR A 393 -13.90 -19.56 5.72
C TYR A 393 -14.96 -19.96 6.75
N ASP A 394 -16.00 -20.69 6.34
CA ASP A 394 -17.04 -21.11 7.30
C ASP A 394 -16.47 -22.15 8.29
N SER A 395 -15.60 -23.05 7.82
CA SER A 395 -14.92 -24.02 8.70
C SER A 395 -14.07 -23.33 9.77
N PHE A 396 -13.32 -22.29 9.41
CA PHE A 396 -12.58 -21.45 10.35
C PHE A 396 -13.53 -20.72 11.29
N LEU A 397 -14.53 -20.00 10.75
CA LEU A 397 -15.47 -19.21 11.52
C LEU A 397 -16.21 -20.08 12.56
N LEU A 398 -16.56 -21.31 12.20
CA LEU A 398 -17.25 -22.27 13.05
C LEU A 398 -16.32 -23.10 13.94
N SER A 399 -15.01 -22.87 13.92
CA SER A 399 -14.06 -23.52 14.83
C SER A 399 -13.89 -22.72 16.14
N GLY A 400 -13.37 -23.38 17.18
CA GLY A 400 -13.00 -22.70 18.43
C GLY A 400 -11.83 -21.74 18.25
N VAL A 401 -11.02 -21.92 17.19
CA VAL A 401 -9.87 -21.07 16.86
C VAL A 401 -10.30 -19.64 16.53
N SER A 402 -11.44 -19.45 15.86
CA SER A 402 -11.94 -18.11 15.54
C SER A 402 -12.48 -17.35 16.75
N GLY A 403 -12.82 -18.08 17.83
CA GLY A 403 -13.52 -17.53 19.00
C GLY A 403 -15.01 -17.23 18.80
N HIS A 404 -15.59 -17.53 17.62
CA HIS A 404 -17.00 -17.26 17.34
C HIS A 404 -17.94 -18.40 17.71
N ARG A 405 -17.45 -19.64 17.70
CA ARG A 405 -18.27 -20.84 17.98
C ARG A 405 -18.30 -21.13 19.48
N VAL A 406 -19.48 -21.38 20.05
CA VAL A 406 -19.67 -21.60 21.50
C VAL A 406 -19.60 -23.08 21.93
N ASP A 407 -19.78 -23.99 20.98
CA ASP A 407 -19.86 -25.45 21.15
C ASP A 407 -18.61 -26.17 20.61
N SER A 408 -17.48 -25.47 20.50
CA SER A 408 -16.21 -26.13 20.17
C SER A 408 -15.66 -26.90 21.36
N PHE A 409 -15.03 -28.05 21.10
CA PHE A 409 -14.41 -28.86 22.14
C PHE A 409 -13.04 -28.29 22.58
N TYR A 410 -12.32 -27.65 21.66
CA TYR A 410 -11.01 -27.06 21.89
C TYR A 410 -10.99 -25.58 21.52
N TYR A 411 -10.45 -24.75 22.42
CA TYR A 411 -10.19 -23.33 22.19
C TYR A 411 -8.71 -23.05 22.41
N PRO A 412 -8.06 -22.23 21.57
CA PRO A 412 -6.77 -21.67 21.90
C PRO A 412 -6.91 -20.70 23.09
N GLU A 413 -5.80 -20.42 23.80
CA GLU A 413 -5.77 -19.40 24.85
C GLU A 413 -6.21 -18.02 24.34
N GLN A 414 -5.91 -17.72 23.07
CA GLN A 414 -6.33 -16.51 22.37
C GLN A 414 -6.97 -16.85 21.03
N ALA A 415 -8.16 -16.31 20.80
CA ALA A 415 -8.83 -16.43 19.52
C ALA A 415 -8.00 -15.81 18.40
N VAL A 416 -7.99 -16.47 17.25
CA VAL A 416 -7.34 -16.01 16.03
C VAL A 416 -8.38 -15.26 15.19
N PRO A 417 -8.25 -13.94 14.99
CA PRO A 417 -9.33 -13.14 14.41
C PRO A 417 -9.44 -13.25 12.88
N ASN A 418 -8.38 -13.69 12.19
CA ASN A 418 -8.38 -13.84 10.74
C ASN A 418 -7.28 -14.79 10.25
N CYS A 419 -7.40 -15.20 8.99
CA CYS A 419 -6.52 -16.17 8.33
C CYS A 419 -5.04 -15.73 8.30
N ALA A 420 -4.77 -14.42 8.20
CA ALA A 420 -3.41 -13.90 8.05
C ALA A 420 -2.55 -14.07 9.30
N HIS A 421 -3.16 -14.27 10.48
CA HIS A 421 -2.38 -14.56 11.71
C HIS A 421 -1.62 -15.88 11.61
N CYS A 422 -2.18 -16.90 10.97
CA CYS A 422 -1.53 -18.20 10.79
C CYS A 422 -0.82 -18.31 9.43
N HIS A 423 -1.44 -17.80 8.35
CA HIS A 423 -0.91 -17.95 6.99
C HIS A 423 0.01 -16.82 6.53
N MET A 424 0.11 -15.72 7.29
CA MET A 424 1.06 -14.63 7.04
C MET A 424 1.82 -14.27 8.33
N PRO A 425 2.55 -15.24 8.94
CA PRO A 425 3.24 -15.03 10.20
C PRO A 425 4.28 -13.92 10.08
N LEU A 426 4.65 -13.32 11.21
CA LEU A 426 5.62 -12.24 11.22
C LEU A 426 7.03 -12.76 10.90
N THR A 427 7.73 -12.09 9.99
CA THR A 427 9.11 -12.39 9.63
C THR A 427 9.96 -11.12 9.79
N PRO A 428 11.12 -11.17 10.45
CA PRO A 428 12.03 -10.03 10.54
C PRO A 428 12.40 -9.50 9.16
N SER A 429 12.45 -8.18 9.00
CA SER A 429 12.77 -7.57 7.70
C SER A 429 13.15 -6.10 7.85
N THR A 430 13.97 -5.60 6.93
CA THR A 430 14.31 -4.17 6.77
C THR A 430 13.49 -3.48 5.69
N ASP A 431 12.49 -4.16 5.13
CA ASP A 431 11.55 -3.63 4.15
C ASP A 431 10.89 -2.31 4.64
N PRO A 432 10.63 -1.31 3.78
CA PRO A 432 9.95 -0.08 4.17
C PRO A 432 8.55 -0.27 4.80
N ALA A 433 7.90 -1.40 4.58
CA ALA A 433 6.65 -1.80 5.23
C ALA A 433 6.84 -2.43 6.62
N ALA A 434 8.09 -2.65 7.04
CA ALA A 434 8.39 -3.24 8.33
C ALA A 434 8.03 -2.30 9.48
N ARG A 435 7.44 -2.86 10.53
CA ARG A 435 7.08 -2.14 11.75
C ARG A 435 7.15 -3.07 12.94
N SER A 436 7.38 -2.51 14.13
CA SER A 436 7.22 -3.25 15.37
C SER A 436 5.75 -3.63 15.53
N ARG A 437 5.49 -4.93 15.67
CA ARG A 437 4.16 -5.53 15.83
C ARG A 437 4.05 -6.39 17.08
N ASP A 438 5.17 -6.66 17.74
CA ASP A 438 5.26 -7.37 19.00
C ASP A 438 5.81 -6.45 20.11
N SER A 439 5.74 -6.91 21.35
CA SER A 439 6.28 -6.22 22.53
C SER A 439 7.80 -6.12 22.53
N HIS A 440 8.50 -6.86 21.67
CA HIS A 440 9.97 -6.96 21.64
C HIS A 440 10.60 -5.85 20.78
N GLY A 441 9.79 -5.07 20.05
CA GLY A 441 10.28 -3.91 19.30
C GLY A 441 10.92 -4.23 17.96
N ALA A 442 11.03 -5.51 17.58
CA ALA A 442 11.68 -5.94 16.34
C ALA A 442 10.84 -5.55 15.12
N LEU A 443 11.50 -5.04 14.08
CA LEU A 443 10.86 -4.75 12.80
C LEU A 443 10.59 -6.05 12.05
N SER A 444 9.32 -6.27 11.71
CA SER A 444 8.87 -7.44 10.95
C SER A 444 8.00 -7.02 9.78
N ILE A 445 7.69 -7.97 8.89
CA ILE A 445 6.63 -7.89 7.87
C ILE A 445 5.72 -9.12 8.04
N HIS A 446 4.55 -9.10 7.39
CA HIS A 446 3.75 -10.30 7.24
C HIS A 446 4.37 -11.15 6.13
N ASN A 447 4.53 -12.46 6.36
CA ASN A 447 5.07 -13.37 5.37
C ASN A 447 4.08 -13.58 4.20
N HIS A 448 4.58 -13.59 2.97
CA HIS A 448 3.76 -13.76 1.75
C HIS A 448 3.99 -15.10 1.04
N LEU A 449 4.56 -16.10 1.71
CA LEU A 449 4.67 -17.47 1.19
C LEU A 449 3.35 -18.23 1.25
N PHE A 450 2.50 -17.89 2.23
CA PHE A 450 1.22 -18.55 2.49
C PHE A 450 1.36 -20.08 2.65
N ALA A 451 2.32 -20.50 3.48
CA ALA A 451 2.57 -21.92 3.72
C ALA A 451 1.30 -22.63 4.23
N ALA A 452 1.04 -23.80 3.65
CA ALA A 452 -0.11 -24.66 3.91
C ALA A 452 0.24 -26.09 3.47
N ALA A 453 -0.76 -26.91 3.15
CA ALA A 453 -0.57 -28.34 2.91
C ALA A 453 0.08 -28.74 1.56
N ASN A 454 0.11 -27.85 0.56
CA ASN A 454 0.51 -28.25 -0.79
C ASN A 454 2.04 -28.32 -0.97
N THR A 455 2.59 -29.53 -0.85
CA THR A 455 3.99 -29.86 -1.23
C THR A 455 4.10 -30.47 -2.62
N GLY A 456 2.98 -30.83 -3.25
CA GLY A 456 2.95 -31.50 -4.56
C GLY A 456 3.31 -30.57 -5.71
N VAL A 457 2.71 -29.38 -5.79
CA VAL A 457 3.00 -28.44 -6.87
C VAL A 457 4.45 -27.93 -6.83
N PRO A 458 5.01 -27.51 -5.68
CA PRO A 458 6.44 -27.19 -5.61
C PRO A 458 7.35 -28.32 -6.08
N HIS A 459 7.00 -29.59 -5.78
CA HIS A 459 7.73 -30.74 -6.27
C HIS A 459 7.63 -30.93 -7.78
N LEU A 460 6.43 -30.84 -8.36
CA LEU A 460 6.20 -30.92 -9.81
C LEU A 460 6.94 -29.83 -10.59
N LEU A 461 7.06 -28.65 -10.00
CA LEU A 461 7.76 -27.49 -10.57
C LEU A 461 9.27 -27.47 -10.26
N ALA A 462 9.80 -28.52 -9.63
CA ALA A 462 11.20 -28.62 -9.21
C ALA A 462 11.70 -27.38 -8.42
N GLN A 463 10.85 -26.83 -7.54
CA GLN A 463 11.22 -25.69 -6.71
C GLN A 463 12.30 -26.04 -5.68
N PRO A 464 13.03 -25.03 -5.17
CA PRO A 464 14.04 -25.25 -4.13
C PRO A 464 13.48 -25.99 -2.91
N ALA A 465 14.28 -26.90 -2.34
CA ALA A 465 13.86 -27.73 -1.20
C ALA A 465 13.33 -26.92 -0.01
N GLU A 466 13.85 -25.71 0.22
CA GLU A 466 13.38 -24.78 1.25
C GLU A 466 11.86 -24.53 1.16
N THR A 467 11.31 -24.43 -0.06
CA THR A 467 9.87 -24.21 -0.27
C THR A 467 9.03 -25.36 0.31
N ILE A 468 9.52 -26.59 0.22
CA ILE A 468 8.87 -27.79 0.74
C ILE A 468 9.07 -27.89 2.25
N GLU A 469 10.27 -27.61 2.76
CA GLU A 469 10.57 -27.67 4.20
C GLU A 469 9.72 -26.71 5.01
N VAL A 470 9.54 -25.46 4.55
CA VAL A 470 8.69 -24.49 5.26
C VAL A 470 7.23 -24.98 5.36
N ARG A 471 6.72 -25.65 4.32
CA ARG A 471 5.37 -26.24 4.31
C ARG A 471 5.27 -27.46 5.23
N ARG A 472 6.30 -28.31 5.24
CA ARG A 472 6.39 -29.46 6.18
C ARG A 472 6.40 -28.99 7.63
N ASN A 473 7.18 -27.96 7.94
CA ASN A 473 7.24 -27.36 9.27
C ASN A 473 5.88 -26.79 9.69
N PHE A 474 5.16 -26.13 8.78
CA PHE A 474 3.79 -25.67 9.04
C PHE A 474 2.85 -26.85 9.35
N LEU A 475 2.90 -27.92 8.54
CA LEU A 475 2.03 -29.09 8.70
C LEU A 475 2.23 -29.85 10.01
N GLN A 476 3.45 -29.88 10.55
CA GLN A 476 3.74 -30.51 11.85
C GLN A 476 2.95 -29.89 13.01
N GLN A 477 2.43 -28.67 12.84
CA GLN A 477 1.64 -27.95 13.84
C GLN A 477 0.15 -27.86 13.50
N ALA A 478 -0.27 -28.39 12.33
CA ALA A 478 -1.59 -28.12 11.76
C ALA A 478 -2.72 -28.99 12.32
N ALA A 479 -2.40 -30.19 12.83
CA ALA A 479 -3.39 -31.11 13.38
C ALA A 479 -2.84 -31.85 14.60
N ARG A 480 -3.69 -32.03 15.60
CA ARG A 480 -3.45 -32.89 16.76
C ARG A 480 -4.52 -33.97 16.77
N LEU A 481 -4.11 -35.23 16.85
CA LEU A 481 -5.00 -36.36 17.06
C LEU A 481 -4.89 -36.77 18.52
N ASP A 482 -5.95 -36.53 19.29
CA ASP A 482 -6.08 -37.08 20.64
C ASP A 482 -6.84 -38.40 20.55
N ILE A 483 -6.18 -39.50 20.92
CA ILE A 483 -6.79 -40.82 20.99
C ILE A 483 -7.18 -41.07 22.44
N PHE A 484 -8.46 -41.32 22.70
CA PHE A 484 -8.96 -41.47 24.06
C PHE A 484 -9.02 -42.93 24.49
N GLY A 485 -9.17 -43.85 23.54
CA GLY A 485 -9.20 -45.28 23.79
C GLY A 485 -8.71 -46.10 22.62
N ILE A 486 -8.27 -47.32 22.91
CA ILE A 486 -8.01 -48.35 21.90
C ILE A 486 -8.70 -49.63 22.34
N ARG A 487 -9.38 -50.31 21.41
CA ARG A 487 -9.91 -51.67 21.63
C ARG A 487 -9.06 -52.70 20.92
N GLU A 488 -8.79 -53.79 21.64
CA GLU A 488 -8.14 -54.98 21.08
C GLU A 488 -9.00 -55.64 19.99
N GLU A 489 -8.37 -56.45 19.14
CA GLU A 489 -9.00 -57.22 18.05
C GLU A 489 -9.65 -56.39 16.93
N GLY A 490 -9.68 -55.06 17.05
CA GLY A 490 -10.22 -54.18 16.00
C GLY A 490 -11.74 -54.17 15.90
N ASP A 491 -12.42 -54.52 17.00
CA ASP A 491 -13.89 -54.64 17.06
C ASP A 491 -14.46 -53.77 18.20
N ILE A 492 -15.74 -53.38 18.08
CA ILE A 492 -16.47 -52.60 19.08
C ILE A 492 -16.63 -53.35 20.40
N ASP A 493 -16.67 -54.69 20.35
CA ASP A 493 -16.71 -55.57 21.51
C ASP A 493 -15.31 -55.90 22.07
N GLY A 494 -14.27 -55.43 21.39
CA GLY A 494 -12.88 -55.60 21.80
C GLY A 494 -12.61 -54.97 23.17
N ARG A 495 -11.67 -55.56 23.90
CA ARG A 495 -11.26 -55.08 25.23
C ARG A 495 -10.76 -53.64 25.11
N LEU A 496 -11.44 -52.71 25.77
CA LEU A 496 -11.11 -51.29 25.77
C LEU A 496 -9.99 -50.97 26.76
N ALA A 497 -8.96 -50.29 26.25
CA ALA A 497 -7.95 -49.58 27.01
C ALA A 497 -8.23 -48.07 26.91
N ALA A 498 -8.94 -47.52 27.90
CA ALA A 498 -9.28 -46.10 28.01
C ALA A 498 -9.46 -45.70 29.49
N PRO A 499 -9.26 -44.42 29.87
CA PRO A 499 -8.69 -43.36 29.03
C PRO A 499 -7.19 -43.60 28.79
N LEU A 500 -6.72 -43.32 27.58
CA LEU A 500 -5.29 -43.29 27.29
C LEU A 500 -4.67 -42.07 27.99
N GLY A 501 -4.00 -42.33 29.12
CA GLY A 501 -3.25 -41.31 29.87
C GLY A 501 -1.77 -41.25 29.46
N ALA A 502 -0.92 -40.77 30.37
CA ALA A 502 0.53 -40.65 30.13
C ALA A 502 1.26 -42.01 29.90
N ARG A 503 0.61 -43.14 30.21
CA ARG A 503 1.11 -44.49 29.90
C ARG A 503 0.22 -45.12 28.84
N LEU A 504 0.79 -45.33 27.66
CA LEU A 504 0.12 -45.99 26.54
C LEU A 504 0.23 -47.52 26.68
N PRO A 505 -0.81 -48.28 26.29
CA PRO A 505 -0.71 -49.73 26.19
C PRO A 505 0.32 -50.11 25.13
N VAL A 506 1.11 -51.15 25.39
CA VAL A 506 2.04 -51.69 24.40
C VAL A 506 1.24 -52.45 23.34
N LEU A 507 1.19 -51.92 22.13
CA LEU A 507 0.51 -52.56 21.01
C LEU A 507 1.39 -53.65 20.40
N GLN A 508 0.78 -54.77 20.01
CA GLN A 508 1.47 -55.89 19.36
C GLN A 508 1.48 -55.65 17.84
N PRO A 509 2.66 -55.66 17.19
CA PRO A 509 2.74 -55.54 15.73
C PRO A 509 1.91 -56.61 15.02
N GLY A 510 1.21 -56.22 13.95
CA GLY A 510 0.37 -57.12 13.13
C GLY A 510 -1.03 -57.41 13.69
N ARG A 511 -1.35 -56.97 14.92
CA ARG A 511 -2.73 -57.04 15.45
C ARG A 511 -3.57 -55.86 14.97
N ARG A 512 -4.89 -56.10 14.92
CA ARG A 512 -5.90 -55.07 14.63
C ARG A 512 -6.35 -54.42 15.93
N TYR A 513 -6.55 -53.11 15.86
CA TYR A 513 -6.99 -52.27 16.96
C TYR A 513 -8.03 -51.29 16.43
N LEU A 514 -9.07 -51.03 17.22
CA LEU A 514 -10.07 -50.01 16.93
C LEU A 514 -9.74 -48.78 17.78
N ILE A 515 -9.66 -47.62 17.15
CA ILE A 515 -9.30 -46.35 17.78
C ILE A 515 -10.61 -45.64 18.17
N GLU A 516 -10.69 -45.20 19.43
CA GLU A 516 -11.80 -44.43 20.01
C GLU A 516 -11.41 -42.96 20.26
#